data_AF-A0A151M9Z3-F1
#
_entry.id   AF-A0A151M9Z3-F1
#
_cell.length_a   1.000
_cell.length_b   1.000
_cell.length_c   1.000
_cell.angle_alpha   90.00
_cell.angle_beta   90.00
_cell.angle_gamma   90.00
#
_symmetry.space_group_name_H-M   'P 1'
#
loop_
_entity.id
_entity.type
_entity.pdbx_description
1 polymer ?
#
loop_
_entity_poly.entity_id
_entity_poly.type
_entity_poly.pdbx_seq_one_letter_code
_entity_poly.pdbx_strand_id
1 'polypeptide(L)'
;MGRMYILFLTAAIVFVFKGFNCSEAEHKLFSVLFTNYSQFIRPVENVSDPVIIQFEVSMSQLVKVDEVNQIMETNLWLKHIWNDYKLRWNPADYGGAEFIRVPSDRIWKPDIVLYNNAVGDFQVDDKTKALLKYTGEVTWMPPAIFKSSFLSPEMRDALESIKYIAENMKMQNEAKEIQDDWKYVAMVIDRIFLWVFILVCILGTAGLFLQPLMAGDEV
;
A
#
# COMPACT_ATOMS: atom_id res chain seq x y z
N MET A 1 51.63 51.16 7.50
CA MET A 1 50.35 50.47 7.83
C MET A 1 49.61 49.94 6.60
N GLY A 2 49.47 50.69 5.49
CA GLY A 2 48.67 50.25 4.32
C GLY A 2 49.21 49.05 3.52
N ARG A 3 50.55 48.90 3.38
CA ARG A 3 51.16 47.76 2.66
C ARG A 3 50.90 46.39 3.31
N MET A 4 50.74 46.36 4.63
CA MET A 4 50.46 45.12 5.37
C MET A 4 49.01 44.68 5.19
N TYR A 5 48.07 45.62 5.14
CA TYR A 5 46.66 45.34 4.83
C TYR A 5 46.48 44.79 3.41
N ILE A 6 47.22 45.33 2.42
CA ILE A 6 47.18 44.83 1.04
C ILE A 6 47.69 43.39 0.97
N LEU A 7 48.79 43.06 1.66
CA LEU A 7 49.32 41.70 1.70
C LEU A 7 48.35 40.71 2.36
N PHE A 8 47.71 41.10 3.47
CA PHE A 8 46.69 40.28 4.12
C PHE A 8 45.45 40.09 3.24
N LEU A 9 44.99 41.13 2.53
CA LEU A 9 43.89 41.04 1.57
C LEU A 9 44.23 40.11 0.39
N THR A 10 45.43 40.22 -0.17
CA THR A 10 45.86 39.33 -1.26
C THR A 10 46.01 37.88 -0.81
N ALA A 11 46.51 37.64 0.40
CA ALA A 11 46.62 36.30 0.97
C ALA A 11 45.25 35.70 1.25
N ALA A 12 44.30 36.48 1.78
CA ALA A 12 42.92 36.07 1.98
C ALA A 12 42.22 35.75 0.65
N ILE A 13 42.42 36.55 -0.39
CA ILE A 13 41.88 36.29 -1.73
C ILE A 13 42.45 34.98 -2.31
N VAL A 14 43.75 34.73 -2.21
CA VAL A 14 44.37 33.47 -2.66
C VAL A 14 43.86 32.27 -1.84
N PHE A 15 43.63 32.44 -0.55
CA PHE A 15 43.02 31.41 0.30
C PHE A 15 41.57 31.11 -0.10
N VAL A 16 40.79 32.14 -0.46
CA VAL A 16 39.42 32.00 -0.95
C VAL A 16 39.38 31.30 -2.32
N PHE A 17 40.33 31.59 -3.22
CA PHE A 17 40.41 30.91 -4.52
C PHE A 17 40.85 29.45 -4.42
N LYS A 18 41.59 29.05 -3.38
CA LYS A 18 41.96 27.65 -3.15
C LYS A 18 40.74 26.76 -2.84
N GLY A 19 39.59 27.34 -2.49
CA GLY A 19 38.34 26.65 -2.23
C GLY A 19 37.52 26.26 -3.48
N PHE A 20 37.92 26.65 -4.70
CA PHE A 20 37.13 26.43 -5.91
C PHE A 20 37.36 25.09 -6.64
N ASN A 21 38.32 24.26 -6.22
CA ASN A 21 38.69 23.03 -6.94
C ASN A 21 37.73 21.83 -6.73
N CYS A 22 36.73 21.94 -5.86
CA CYS A 22 35.88 20.81 -5.50
C CYS A 22 35.02 20.32 -6.68
N SER A 23 34.45 21.24 -7.47
CA SER A 23 33.58 20.90 -8.60
C SER A 23 34.33 20.31 -9.79
N GLU A 24 35.58 20.72 -10.04
CA GLU A 24 36.38 20.23 -11.16
C GLU A 24 36.89 18.80 -10.90
N ALA A 25 37.26 18.49 -9.65
CA ALA A 25 37.69 17.16 -9.23
C ALA A 25 36.55 16.13 -9.38
N GLU A 26 35.33 16.48 -8.99
CA GLU A 26 34.15 15.60 -9.13
C GLU A 26 33.82 15.32 -10.61
N HIS A 27 33.87 16.35 -11.46
CA HIS A 27 33.63 16.17 -12.90
C HIS A 27 34.70 15.27 -13.55
N LYS A 28 35.97 15.46 -13.19
CA LYS A 28 37.08 14.62 -13.65
C LYS A 28 36.94 13.17 -13.17
N LEU A 29 36.56 12.96 -11.90
CA LEU A 29 36.29 11.64 -11.36
C LEU A 29 35.17 10.95 -12.14
N PHE A 30 34.07 11.66 -12.35
CA PHE A 30 32.93 11.16 -13.11
C PHE A 30 33.33 10.75 -14.52
N SER A 31 34.05 11.59 -15.26
CA SER A 31 34.45 11.24 -16.63
C SER A 31 35.36 10.02 -16.69
N VAL A 32 36.33 9.90 -15.77
CA VAL A 32 37.25 8.75 -15.70
C VAL A 32 36.51 7.46 -15.38
N LEU A 33 35.62 7.47 -14.39
CA LEU A 33 34.86 6.27 -13.98
C LEU A 33 34.00 5.73 -15.12
N PHE A 34 33.37 6.60 -15.91
CA PHE A 34 32.42 6.21 -16.94
C PHE A 34 33.02 6.07 -18.35
N THR A 35 34.32 6.34 -18.55
CA THR A 35 34.94 6.26 -19.90
C THR A 35 34.92 4.84 -20.48
N ASN A 36 35.09 3.81 -19.63
CA ASN A 36 35.12 2.39 -20.05
C ASN A 36 34.17 1.52 -19.23
N TYR A 37 33.09 2.13 -18.74
CA TYR A 37 32.08 1.43 -17.96
C TYR A 37 30.92 1.01 -18.85
N SER A 38 30.49 -0.26 -18.74
CA SER A 38 29.34 -0.78 -19.46
C SER A 38 28.26 -1.18 -18.45
N GLN A 39 27.11 -0.52 -18.52
CA GLN A 39 25.96 -0.77 -17.65
C GLN A 39 25.31 -2.14 -17.86
N PHE A 40 25.55 -2.79 -19.00
CA PHE A 40 24.92 -4.07 -19.36
C PHE A 40 25.69 -5.28 -18.84
N ILE A 41 26.91 -5.08 -18.36
CA ILE A 41 27.80 -6.15 -17.92
C ILE A 41 27.76 -6.24 -16.40
N ARG A 42 27.51 -7.45 -15.89
CA ARG A 42 27.56 -7.72 -14.45
C ARG A 42 28.96 -7.39 -13.89
N PRO A 43 29.05 -6.64 -12.78
CA PRO A 43 30.33 -6.22 -12.22
C PRO A 43 30.99 -7.32 -11.37
N VAL A 44 31.59 -8.31 -12.03
CA VAL A 44 32.37 -9.39 -11.38
C VAL A 44 33.78 -9.48 -11.96
N GLU A 45 34.77 -9.74 -11.12
CA GLU A 45 36.16 -9.97 -11.54
C GLU A 45 36.30 -11.36 -12.19
N ASN A 46 35.65 -12.36 -11.60
CA ASN A 46 35.62 -13.73 -12.10
C ASN A 46 34.17 -14.10 -12.48
N VAL A 47 34.01 -14.78 -13.62
CA VAL A 47 32.69 -15.18 -14.15
C VAL A 47 31.98 -16.16 -13.22
N SER A 48 32.74 -16.93 -12.44
CA SER A 48 32.20 -17.90 -11.48
C SER A 48 31.59 -17.27 -10.23
N ASP A 49 31.91 -16.00 -9.94
CA ASP A 49 31.53 -15.37 -8.68
C ASP A 49 30.15 -14.68 -8.79
N PRO A 50 29.27 -14.81 -7.78
CA PRO A 50 28.00 -14.11 -7.73
C PRO A 50 28.16 -12.66 -7.25
N VAL A 51 27.28 -11.77 -7.73
CA VAL A 51 27.12 -10.43 -7.14
C VAL A 51 26.13 -10.55 -5.99
N ILE A 52 26.57 -10.18 -4.79
CA ILE A 52 25.70 -10.14 -3.61
C ILE A 52 25.02 -8.77 -3.56
N ILE A 53 23.69 -8.79 -3.63
CA ILE A 53 22.86 -7.59 -3.50
C ILE A 53 22.18 -7.65 -2.14
N GLN A 54 22.49 -6.69 -1.28
CA GLN A 54 21.74 -6.49 -0.04
C GLN A 54 20.49 -5.67 -0.35
N PHE A 55 19.35 -6.25 -0.02
CA PHE A 55 18.05 -5.67 -0.28
C PHE A 55 17.38 -5.33 1.04
N GLU A 56 17.09 -4.06 1.25
CA GLU A 56 16.36 -3.55 2.41
C GLU A 56 15.08 -2.87 1.92
N VAL A 57 13.97 -3.16 2.59
CA VAL A 57 12.67 -2.54 2.31
C VAL A 57 12.29 -1.68 3.50
N SER A 58 12.03 -0.41 3.25
CA SER A 58 11.49 0.51 4.25
C SER A 58 10.10 0.95 3.81
N MET A 59 9.07 0.49 4.53
CA MET A 59 7.70 0.92 4.26
C MET A 59 7.50 2.35 4.77
N SER A 60 7.12 3.27 3.87
CA SER A 60 6.81 4.65 4.24
C SER A 60 5.38 4.78 4.74
N GLN A 61 4.41 4.20 4.02
CA GLN A 61 2.99 4.27 4.38
C GLN A 61 2.16 3.23 3.63
N LEU A 62 1.01 2.88 4.22
CA LEU A 62 -0.08 2.14 3.57
C LEU A 62 -0.98 3.16 2.88
N VAL A 63 -1.02 3.17 1.54
CA VAL A 63 -1.77 4.16 0.75
C VAL A 63 -3.25 3.84 0.80
N LYS A 64 -3.62 2.61 0.42
CA LYS A 64 -5.00 2.12 0.47
C LYS A 64 -5.05 0.60 0.52
N VAL A 65 -6.17 0.10 1.04
CA VAL A 65 -6.54 -1.32 1.00
C VAL A 65 -7.88 -1.41 0.29
N ASP A 66 -7.89 -2.12 -0.84
CA ASP A 66 -9.11 -2.47 -1.55
C ASP A 66 -9.53 -3.87 -1.15
N GLU A 67 -10.50 -3.95 -0.24
CA GLU A 67 -11.02 -5.22 0.28
C GLU A 67 -11.87 -5.98 -0.74
N VAL A 68 -12.40 -5.31 -1.77
CA VAL A 68 -13.21 -5.98 -2.79
C VAL A 68 -12.28 -6.63 -3.82
N ASN A 69 -11.29 -5.89 -4.29
CA ASN A 69 -10.32 -6.39 -5.27
C ASN A 69 -9.14 -7.15 -4.65
N GLN A 70 -9.04 -7.22 -3.32
CA GLN A 70 -7.95 -7.85 -2.56
C GLN A 70 -6.57 -7.24 -2.85
N ILE A 71 -6.52 -5.94 -3.11
CA ILE A 71 -5.29 -5.23 -3.48
C ILE A 71 -4.87 -4.31 -2.34
N MET A 72 -3.60 -4.40 -1.96
CA MET A 72 -2.96 -3.46 -1.05
C MET A 72 -1.99 -2.58 -1.83
N GLU A 73 -2.12 -1.26 -1.67
CA GLU A 73 -1.20 -0.28 -2.26
C GLU A 73 -0.30 0.30 -1.17
N THR A 74 1.01 0.11 -1.29
CA THR A 74 2.01 0.57 -0.31
C THR A 74 3.08 1.43 -0.97
N ASN A 75 3.49 2.49 -0.26
CA ASN A 75 4.64 3.29 -0.66
C ASN A 75 5.88 2.78 0.07
N LEU A 76 6.85 2.31 -0.69
CA LEU A 76 8.08 1.71 -0.19
C LEU A 76 9.30 2.50 -0.65
N TRP A 77 10.31 2.53 0.19
CA TRP A 77 11.68 2.84 -0.18
C TRP A 77 12.43 1.53 -0.31
N LEU A 78 12.85 1.22 -1.53
CA LEU A 78 13.69 0.06 -1.81
C LEU A 78 15.13 0.52 -1.67
N LYS A 79 15.94 -0.17 -0.88
CA LYS A 79 17.36 0.14 -0.71
C LYS A 79 18.17 -1.06 -1.18
N HIS A 80 18.88 -0.86 -2.26
CA HIS A 80 19.75 -1.85 -2.87
C HIS A 80 21.19 -1.44 -2.60
N ILE A 81 21.99 -2.37 -2.06
CA ILE A 81 23.41 -2.17 -1.83
C ILE A 81 24.16 -3.30 -2.51
N TRP A 82 25.08 -2.95 -3.40
CA TRP A 82 25.98 -3.91 -4.03
C TRP A 82 27.37 -3.30 -4.15
N ASN A 83 28.35 -4.10 -4.54
CA ASN A 83 29.73 -3.68 -4.69
C ASN A 83 30.20 -3.92 -6.12
N ASP A 84 30.67 -2.86 -6.77
CA ASP A 84 31.19 -2.86 -8.13
C ASP A 84 32.71 -2.56 -8.11
N TYR A 85 33.50 -3.49 -8.63
CA TYR A 85 34.96 -3.37 -8.64
C TYR A 85 35.47 -2.27 -9.59
N LYS A 86 34.72 -1.93 -10.65
CA LYS A 86 35.11 -0.90 -11.63
C LYS A 86 34.84 0.51 -11.14
N LEU A 87 33.96 0.67 -10.15
CA LEU A 87 33.54 1.97 -9.61
C LEU A 87 34.34 2.35 -8.36
N ARG A 88 35.61 1.95 -8.30
CA ARG A 88 36.52 2.25 -7.19
C ARG A 88 37.47 3.38 -7.56
N TRP A 89 37.78 4.23 -6.59
CA TRP A 89 38.80 5.28 -6.75
C TRP A 89 39.50 5.57 -5.42
N ASN A 90 40.61 6.29 -5.52
CA ASN A 90 41.33 6.78 -4.36
C ASN A 90 40.92 8.23 -4.05
N PRO A 91 40.34 8.54 -2.89
CA PRO A 91 39.93 9.90 -2.53
C PRO A 91 41.08 10.93 -2.62
N ALA A 92 42.32 10.52 -2.34
CA ALA A 92 43.48 11.42 -2.36
C ALA A 92 43.73 12.08 -3.73
N ASP A 93 43.41 11.38 -4.83
CA ASP A 93 43.65 11.86 -6.20
C ASP A 93 42.58 12.83 -6.70
N TYR A 94 41.43 12.89 -6.01
CA TYR A 94 40.23 13.64 -6.42
C TYR A 94 39.72 14.57 -5.31
N GLY A 95 40.64 15.21 -4.58
CA GLY A 95 40.29 16.24 -3.60
C GLY A 95 39.62 15.73 -2.32
N GLY A 96 39.84 14.46 -1.98
CA GLY A 96 39.27 13.82 -0.79
C GLY A 96 37.82 13.35 -0.96
N ALA A 97 37.31 13.27 -2.19
CA ALA A 97 35.94 12.82 -2.45
C ALA A 97 35.76 11.34 -2.08
N GLU A 98 35.03 11.06 -1.01
CA GLU A 98 34.69 9.69 -0.58
C GLU A 98 33.40 9.17 -1.23
N PHE A 99 32.54 10.08 -1.67
CA PHE A 99 31.23 9.75 -2.24
C PHE A 99 30.94 10.61 -3.47
N ILE A 100 30.23 10.03 -4.44
CA ILE A 100 29.71 10.74 -5.61
C ILE A 100 28.29 10.28 -5.92
N ARG A 101 27.44 11.19 -6.40
CA ARG A 101 26.08 10.86 -6.83
C ARG A 101 26.02 10.72 -8.33
N VAL A 102 25.56 9.58 -8.82
CA VAL A 102 25.45 9.29 -10.25
C VAL A 102 24.03 8.90 -10.61
N PRO A 103 23.56 9.17 -11.84
CA PRO A 103 22.29 8.65 -12.30
C PRO A 103 22.34 7.12 -12.40
N SER A 104 21.27 6.45 -11.94
CA SER A 104 21.03 5.01 -12.05
C SER A 104 21.12 4.48 -13.49
N ASP A 105 20.76 5.28 -14.49
CA ASP A 105 20.76 4.91 -15.92
C ASP A 105 22.15 4.71 -16.54
N ARG A 106 23.22 5.11 -15.83
CA ARG A 106 24.60 4.97 -16.32
C ARG A 106 25.38 3.86 -15.64
N ILE A 107 24.81 3.27 -14.60
CA ILE A 107 25.42 2.18 -13.84
C ILE A 107 24.69 0.88 -14.09
N TRP A 108 25.36 -0.25 -13.88
CA TRP A 108 24.67 -1.53 -13.79
C TRP A 108 23.74 -1.50 -12.58
N LYS A 109 22.48 -1.94 -12.78
CA LYS A 109 21.49 -2.09 -11.73
C LYS A 109 20.87 -3.49 -11.81
N PRO A 110 20.52 -4.10 -10.68
CA PRO A 110 19.83 -5.39 -10.69
C PRO A 110 18.38 -5.23 -11.13
N ASP A 111 17.90 -6.18 -11.92
CA ASP A 111 16.49 -6.26 -12.29
C ASP A 111 15.71 -6.94 -11.16
N ILE A 112 14.86 -6.18 -10.47
CA ILE A 112 14.03 -6.68 -9.38
C ILE A 112 12.56 -6.50 -9.79
N VAL A 113 11.83 -7.61 -9.78
CA VAL A 113 10.41 -7.64 -10.16
C VAL A 113 9.56 -8.17 -9.03
N LEU A 114 8.37 -7.58 -8.87
CA LEU A 114 7.38 -8.04 -7.91
C LEU A 114 6.65 -9.27 -8.48
N TYR A 115 6.83 -10.43 -7.85
CA TYR A 115 6.14 -11.66 -8.27
C TYR A 115 4.63 -11.61 -8.00
N ASN A 116 4.24 -11.13 -6.81
CA ASN A 116 2.84 -11.04 -6.40
C ASN A 116 2.21 -9.69 -6.77
N ASN A 117 2.34 -9.33 -8.04
CA ASN A 117 1.79 -8.10 -8.58
C ASN A 117 0.30 -8.31 -8.89
N ALA A 118 -0.57 -7.51 -8.26
CA ALA A 118 -2.01 -7.67 -8.39
C ALA A 118 -2.59 -6.95 -9.62
N VAL A 119 -2.06 -5.77 -9.97
CA VAL A 119 -2.58 -4.92 -11.05
C VAL A 119 -1.52 -3.93 -11.56
N GLY A 120 -1.25 -3.94 -12.88
CA GLY A 120 -0.47 -2.92 -13.59
C GLY A 120 1.05 -3.16 -13.64
N ASP A 121 1.79 -2.31 -14.32
CA ASP A 121 3.27 -2.36 -14.32
C ASP A 121 3.83 -1.91 -12.97
N PHE A 122 4.90 -2.57 -12.55
CA PHE A 122 5.71 -2.19 -11.39
C PHE A 122 6.25 -0.77 -11.56
N GLN A 123 5.73 0.20 -10.79
CA GLN A 123 6.15 1.60 -10.91
C GLN A 123 7.28 1.90 -9.92
N VAL A 124 8.51 1.70 -10.39
CA VAL A 124 9.73 2.22 -9.74
C VAL A 124 10.14 3.50 -10.45
N ASP A 125 10.46 4.54 -9.67
CA ASP A 125 11.08 5.72 -10.27
C ASP A 125 12.55 5.44 -10.58
N ASP A 126 12.79 5.05 -11.82
CA ASP A 126 14.12 4.76 -12.34
C ASP A 126 15.03 5.99 -12.41
N LYS A 127 14.52 7.22 -12.25
CA LYS A 127 15.30 8.47 -12.40
C LYS A 127 16.11 8.86 -11.15
N THR A 128 16.05 8.07 -10.10
CA THR A 128 16.74 8.37 -8.84
C THR A 128 18.25 8.22 -8.96
N LYS A 129 18.99 9.12 -8.31
CA LYS A 129 20.45 9.04 -8.27
C LYS A 129 20.90 7.95 -7.29
N ALA A 130 21.90 7.19 -7.67
CA ALA A 130 22.61 6.27 -6.79
C ALA A 130 23.78 7.00 -6.10
N LEU A 131 24.09 6.58 -4.88
CA LEU A 131 25.24 7.02 -4.11
C LEU A 131 26.37 5.99 -4.27
N LEU A 132 27.49 6.42 -4.82
CA LEU A 132 28.70 5.61 -4.95
C LEU A 132 29.66 6.02 -3.85
N LYS A 133 30.30 5.03 -3.25
CA LYS A 133 31.40 5.19 -2.30
C LYS A 133 32.73 4.79 -2.95
N TYR A 134 33.82 5.41 -2.54
CA TYR A 134 35.17 5.16 -3.08
C TYR A 134 35.60 3.69 -3.03
N THR A 135 35.03 2.91 -2.10
CA THR A 135 35.26 1.46 -1.96
C THR A 135 34.63 0.61 -3.07
N GLY A 136 33.79 1.20 -3.93
CA GLY A 136 33.01 0.51 -4.96
C GLY A 136 31.61 0.11 -4.49
N GLU A 137 31.24 0.44 -3.25
CA GLU A 137 29.89 0.21 -2.74
C GLU A 137 28.92 1.20 -3.40
N VAL A 138 27.85 0.67 -3.97
CA VAL A 138 26.79 1.41 -4.64
C VAL A 138 25.51 1.23 -3.84
N THR A 139 24.92 2.35 -3.39
CA THR A 139 23.63 2.39 -2.72
C THR A 139 22.62 3.08 -3.62
N TRP A 140 21.58 2.36 -4.04
CA TRP A 140 20.48 2.91 -4.82
C TRP A 140 19.17 2.78 -4.06
N MET A 141 18.46 3.90 -3.92
CA MET A 141 17.26 3.99 -3.09
C MET A 141 16.07 4.60 -3.83
N PRO A 142 15.45 3.90 -4.80
CA PRO A 142 14.27 4.41 -5.48
C PRO A 142 13.02 4.33 -4.59
N PRO A 143 12.12 5.33 -4.63
CA PRO A 143 10.76 5.17 -4.15
C PRO A 143 9.99 4.29 -5.13
N ALA A 144 9.12 3.44 -4.60
CA ALA A 144 8.32 2.53 -5.39
C ALA A 144 6.91 2.38 -4.81
N ILE A 145 5.92 2.27 -5.69
CA ILE A 145 4.53 2.01 -5.31
C ILE A 145 4.23 0.54 -5.61
N PHE A 146 3.98 -0.24 -4.57
CA PHE A 146 3.71 -1.67 -4.69
C PHE A 146 2.20 -1.90 -4.62
N LYS A 147 1.66 -2.58 -5.64
CA LYS A 147 0.26 -3.03 -5.68
C LYS A 147 0.25 -4.56 -5.62
N SER A 148 0.11 -5.10 -4.41
CA SER A 148 0.17 -6.54 -4.19
C SER A 148 -1.16 -7.11 -3.73
N SER A 149 -1.39 -8.39 -4.04
CA SER A 149 -2.52 -9.13 -3.49
C SER A 149 -2.15 -9.58 -2.08
N PHE A 150 -2.91 -9.14 -1.07
CA PHE A 150 -2.53 -9.37 0.33
C PHE A 150 -3.10 -10.68 0.92
N LEU A 151 -4.10 -11.29 0.29
CA LEU A 151 -4.63 -12.59 0.68
C LEU A 151 -4.00 -13.71 -0.15
N SER A 152 -3.68 -14.83 0.50
CA SER A 152 -3.39 -16.08 -0.23
C SER A 152 -4.65 -16.60 -0.92
N PRO A 153 -4.52 -17.43 -1.97
CA PRO A 153 -5.66 -18.06 -2.61
C PRO A 153 -6.56 -18.81 -1.62
N GLU A 154 -5.99 -19.55 -0.66
CA GLU A 154 -6.79 -20.29 0.33
C GLU A 154 -7.56 -19.37 1.27
N MET A 155 -6.92 -18.27 1.69
CA MET A 155 -7.53 -17.27 2.57
C MET A 155 -8.68 -16.54 1.88
N ARG A 156 -8.57 -16.31 0.57
CA ARG A 156 -9.63 -15.72 -0.25
C ARG A 156 -10.86 -16.63 -0.32
N ASP A 157 -10.67 -17.90 -0.63
CA ASP A 157 -11.78 -18.87 -0.75
C ASP A 157 -12.54 -19.03 0.58
N ALA A 158 -11.79 -19.04 1.69
CA ALA A 158 -12.37 -19.07 3.03
C ALA A 158 -13.18 -17.80 3.33
N LEU A 159 -12.66 -16.62 2.98
CA LEU A 159 -13.34 -15.34 3.19
C LEU A 159 -14.63 -15.25 2.37
N GLU A 160 -14.62 -15.69 1.11
CA GLU A 160 -15.81 -15.71 0.25
C GLU A 160 -16.89 -16.63 0.83
N SER A 161 -16.50 -17.80 1.34
CA SER A 161 -17.43 -18.72 2.02
C SER A 161 -18.05 -18.10 3.27
N ILE A 162 -17.24 -17.41 4.09
CA ILE A 162 -17.73 -16.71 5.30
C ILE A 162 -18.67 -15.57 4.91
N LYS A 163 -18.31 -14.76 3.91
CA LYS A 163 -19.16 -13.67 3.40
C LYS A 163 -20.50 -14.21 2.93
N TYR A 164 -20.49 -15.30 2.17
CA TYR A 164 -21.71 -15.97 1.72
C TYR A 164 -22.58 -16.44 2.90
N ILE A 165 -21.99 -17.07 3.91
CA ILE A 165 -22.72 -17.52 5.11
C ILE A 165 -23.32 -16.33 5.86
N ALA A 166 -22.55 -15.24 6.04
CA ALA A 166 -23.01 -14.05 6.72
C ALA A 166 -24.19 -13.38 5.99
N GLU A 167 -24.10 -13.25 4.67
CA GLU A 167 -25.19 -12.72 3.84
C GLU A 167 -26.43 -13.62 3.88
N ASN A 168 -26.25 -14.93 3.75
CA ASN A 168 -27.36 -15.88 3.86
C ASN A 168 -28.00 -15.83 5.26
N MET A 169 -27.20 -15.76 6.33
CA MET A 169 -27.71 -15.64 7.71
C MET A 169 -28.47 -14.32 7.90
N LYS A 170 -28.00 -13.21 7.32
CA LYS A 170 -28.69 -11.93 7.35
C LYS A 170 -30.04 -12.00 6.63
N MET A 171 -30.09 -12.55 5.42
CA MET A 171 -31.34 -12.73 4.67
C MET A 171 -32.33 -13.63 5.43
N GLN A 172 -31.85 -14.72 6.04
CA GLN A 172 -32.69 -15.59 6.88
C GLN A 172 -33.20 -14.85 8.12
N ASN A 173 -32.39 -13.98 8.72
CA ASN A 173 -32.79 -13.19 9.88
C ASN A 173 -33.88 -12.16 9.52
N GLU A 174 -33.73 -11.46 8.39
CA GLU A 174 -34.75 -10.51 7.88
C GLU A 174 -36.06 -11.23 7.53
N ALA A 175 -35.99 -12.41 6.88
CA ALA A 175 -37.17 -13.22 6.58
C ALA A 175 -37.87 -13.71 7.86
N LYS A 176 -37.10 -14.07 8.89
CA LYS A 176 -37.63 -14.49 10.19
C LYS A 176 -38.30 -13.34 10.94
N GLU A 177 -37.74 -12.14 10.91
CA GLU A 177 -38.33 -10.94 11.49
C GLU A 177 -39.71 -10.67 10.87
N ILE A 178 -39.81 -10.69 9.54
CA ILE A 178 -41.08 -10.56 8.82
C ILE A 178 -42.05 -11.67 9.23
N GLN A 179 -41.58 -12.92 9.33
CA GLN A 179 -42.42 -14.03 9.75
C GLN A 179 -42.97 -13.85 11.17
N ASP A 180 -42.17 -13.34 12.10
CA ASP A 180 -42.58 -13.12 13.48
C ASP A 180 -43.61 -11.98 13.59
N ASP A 181 -43.50 -10.93 12.78
CA ASP A 181 -44.54 -9.91 12.63
C ASP A 181 -45.86 -10.49 12.11
N TRP A 182 -45.80 -11.34 11.07
CA TRP A 182 -47.00 -12.01 10.57
C TRP A 182 -47.61 -12.96 11.59
N LYS A 183 -46.81 -13.64 12.42
CA LYS A 183 -47.33 -14.45 13.54
C LYS A 183 -48.05 -13.57 14.55
N TYR A 184 -47.49 -12.40 14.88
CA TYR A 184 -48.16 -11.45 15.76
C TYR A 184 -49.53 -11.03 15.19
N VAL A 185 -49.57 -10.66 13.91
CA VAL A 185 -50.81 -10.33 13.21
C VAL A 185 -51.81 -11.50 13.26
N ALA A 186 -51.38 -12.72 12.96
CA ALA A 186 -52.24 -13.90 13.02
C ALA A 186 -52.80 -14.16 14.43
N MET A 187 -51.97 -13.99 15.48
CA MET A 187 -52.41 -14.13 16.87
C MET A 187 -53.45 -13.07 17.27
N VAL A 188 -53.32 -11.84 16.75
CA VAL A 188 -54.31 -10.77 16.97
C VAL A 188 -55.61 -11.08 16.24
N ILE A 189 -55.52 -11.56 14.99
CA ILE A 189 -56.68 -11.93 14.17
C ILE A 189 -57.52 -13.02 14.85
N ASP A 190 -56.89 -14.04 15.43
CA ASP A 190 -57.59 -15.10 16.18
C ASP A 190 -58.47 -14.52 17.29
N ARG A 191 -57.91 -13.59 18.09
CA ARG A 191 -58.65 -12.92 19.17
C ARG A 191 -59.84 -12.11 18.64
N ILE A 192 -59.66 -11.37 17.55
CA ILE A 192 -60.74 -10.58 16.94
C ILE A 192 -61.90 -11.49 16.51
N PHE A 193 -61.60 -12.60 15.83
CA PHE A 193 -62.63 -13.56 15.41
C PHE A 193 -63.39 -14.15 16.61
N LEU A 194 -62.69 -14.49 17.69
CA LEU A 194 -63.32 -14.98 18.91
C LEU A 194 -64.28 -13.96 19.53
N TRP A 195 -63.88 -12.68 19.62
CA TRP A 195 -64.75 -11.62 20.14
C TRP A 195 -66.00 -11.42 19.28
N VAL A 196 -65.86 -11.43 17.95
CA VAL A 196 -66.98 -11.32 17.01
C VAL A 196 -67.93 -12.52 17.17
N PHE A 197 -67.40 -13.74 17.26
CA PHE A 197 -68.20 -14.94 17.45
C PHE A 197 -68.99 -14.92 18.77
N ILE A 198 -68.35 -14.52 19.87
CA ILE A 198 -69.01 -14.38 21.18
C ILE A 198 -70.16 -13.37 21.08
N LEU A 199 -69.93 -12.22 20.45
CA LEU A 199 -70.94 -11.17 20.29
C LEU A 199 -72.16 -11.68 19.50
N VAL A 200 -71.92 -12.35 18.36
CA VAL A 200 -73.00 -12.95 17.54
C VAL A 200 -73.80 -13.98 18.34
N CYS A 201 -73.14 -14.84 19.11
CA CYS A 201 -73.81 -15.82 19.96
C CYS A 201 -74.68 -15.15 21.03
N ILE A 202 -74.19 -14.09 21.67
CA ILE A 202 -74.96 -13.33 22.68
C ILE A 202 -76.19 -12.68 22.05
N LEU A 203 -76.03 -12.00 20.90
CA LEU A 203 -77.16 -11.38 20.20
C LEU A 203 -78.19 -12.41 19.72
N GLY A 204 -77.74 -13.53 19.15
CA GLY A 204 -78.63 -14.61 18.72
C GLY A 204 -79.41 -15.21 19.90
N THR A 205 -78.73 -15.41 21.04
CA THR A 205 -79.36 -15.91 22.26
C THR A 205 -80.38 -14.89 22.80
N ALA A 206 -80.00 -13.61 22.91
CA ALA A 206 -80.90 -12.56 23.36
C ALA A 206 -82.13 -12.39 22.44
N GLY A 207 -81.95 -12.47 21.12
CA GLY A 207 -83.04 -12.41 20.15
C GLY A 207 -84.06 -13.54 20.33
N LEU A 208 -83.60 -14.77 20.58
CA LEU A 208 -84.49 -15.91 20.88
C LEU A 208 -85.25 -15.73 22.19
N PHE A 209 -84.64 -15.12 23.22
CA PHE A 209 -85.31 -14.88 24.51
C PHE A 209 -86.24 -13.66 24.50
N LEU A 210 -85.97 -12.65 23.66
CA LEU A 210 -86.82 -11.45 23.55
C LEU A 210 -88.11 -11.71 22.74
N GLN A 211 -88.07 -12.68 21.82
CA GLN A 211 -89.20 -13.05 20.97
C GLN A 211 -90.46 -13.50 21.76
N PRO A 212 -90.37 -14.33 22.81
CA PRO A 212 -91.53 -14.65 23.66
C PRO A 212 -91.93 -13.53 24.63
N LEU A 213 -91.04 -12.59 24.96
CA LEU A 213 -91.35 -11.46 25.86
C LEU A 213 -92.15 -10.36 25.13
N MET A 214 -91.81 -10.09 23.87
CA MET A 214 -92.49 -9.09 23.03
C MET A 214 -93.81 -9.59 22.42
N ALA A 215 -94.04 -10.91 22.43
CA ALA A 215 -95.30 -11.53 21.99
C ALA A 215 -96.33 -11.70 23.13
N GLY A 216 -96.02 -11.21 24.35
CA GLY A 216 -96.84 -11.38 25.56
C GLY A 216 -97.86 -10.27 25.85
N ASP A 217 -97.92 -9.20 25.06
CA ASP A 217 -98.83 -8.06 25.29
C ASP A 217 -100.01 -7.99 24.30
N GLU A 218 -100.51 -9.13 23.81
CA GLU A 218 -101.82 -9.22 23.15
C GLU A 218 -102.65 -10.39 23.70
N VAL A 219 -103.17 -10.26 24.94
CA VAL A 219 -104.47 -10.82 25.40
C VAL A 219 -105.05 -9.92 26.49
#